data_AF-A0A2E9R7K0-F1
#
_entry.id   AF-A0A2E9R7K0-F1
#
_cell.length_a   1.000
_cell.length_b   1.000
_cell.length_c   1.000
_cell.angle_alpha   90.00
_cell.angle_beta   90.00
_cell.angle_gamma   90.00
#
_symmetry.space_group_name_H-M   'P 1'
#
loop_
_entity.id
_entity.type
_entity.pdbx_description
1 polymer ?
#
loop_
_entity_poly.entity_id
_entity_poly.type
_entity_poly.pdbx_seq_one_letter_code
_entity_poly.pdbx_strand_id
1 'polypeptide(L)'
;MTEKKQGLAGRLLSGVKGFFNKRAERAHRDLFAWHSKTFYPFDKKLTQLELTYLDHCFRMATFFDDVYEGTGEENYSYYTYSHRVKGDKVNSSRFAYGSLAQPHEALVPALDVIKERGVEVESVFLEDPNSLFYGLGWDFEANHFKVYFRILDFAKMERPSLRSLLDEAKTLEYDLVDEGLICFTFIEQELYEEKVYAYPRPTGDEIFPGTIGQALMSTSKRGIVMQYDVSSNKIWSDKMNETGKQIVKTYNQQGYTLDTLAMQDSENFTLYFPGIFQPFIKYMS
;
A
#
# COMPACT_ATOMS: atom_id res chain seq x y z
N MET A 1 24.52 36.35 -22.90
CA MET A 1 23.85 35.37 -23.81
C MET A 1 23.49 34.04 -23.12
N THR A 2 23.45 33.98 -21.79
CA THR A 2 23.31 32.73 -21.01
C THR A 2 21.92 32.51 -20.37
N GLU A 3 21.04 33.52 -20.30
CA GLU A 3 19.72 33.38 -19.67
C GLU A 3 18.63 32.79 -20.57
N LYS A 4 18.77 32.83 -21.91
CA LYS A 4 17.75 32.29 -22.83
C LYS A 4 17.76 30.75 -22.96
N LYS A 5 18.83 30.06 -22.53
CA LYS A 5 18.93 28.59 -22.63
C LYS A 5 18.26 27.84 -21.47
N GLN A 6 18.07 28.47 -20.31
CA GLN A 6 17.39 27.84 -19.16
C GLN A 6 15.87 27.71 -19.38
N GLY A 7 15.25 28.64 -20.13
CA GLY A 7 13.79 28.60 -20.37
C GLY A 7 13.31 27.51 -21.33
N LEU A 8 14.16 27.03 -22.25
CA LEU A 8 13.77 26.00 -23.22
C LEU A 8 13.88 24.59 -22.61
N ALA A 9 14.96 24.33 -21.87
CA ALA A 9 15.18 23.06 -21.17
C ALA A 9 14.12 22.82 -20.08
N GLY A 10 13.78 23.85 -19.29
CA GLY A 10 12.73 23.75 -18.28
C GLY A 10 11.33 23.48 -18.84
N ARG A 11 11.01 24.03 -20.03
CA ARG A 11 9.73 23.79 -20.72
C ARG A 11 9.65 22.39 -21.37
N LEU A 12 10.78 21.87 -21.85
CA LEU A 12 10.86 20.50 -22.36
C LEU A 12 10.70 19.48 -21.23
N LEU A 13 11.38 19.69 -20.09
CA LEU A 13 11.29 18.81 -18.93
C LEU A 13 9.90 18.82 -18.28
N SER A 14 9.24 19.99 -18.21
CA SER A 14 7.87 20.07 -17.67
C SER A 14 6.84 19.38 -18.58
N GLY A 15 7.02 19.45 -19.91
CA GLY A 15 6.18 18.74 -20.87
C GLY A 15 6.29 17.22 -20.74
N VAL A 16 7.51 16.71 -20.52
CA VAL A 16 7.77 15.28 -20.31
C VAL A 16 7.15 14.80 -18.99
N LYS A 17 7.36 15.53 -17.88
CA LYS A 17 6.76 15.21 -16.57
C LYS A 17 5.21 15.18 -16.65
N GLY A 18 4.61 16.17 -17.31
CA GLY A 18 3.15 16.22 -17.49
C GLY A 18 2.58 15.05 -18.31
N PHE A 19 3.35 14.50 -19.25
CA PHE A 19 2.95 13.32 -20.01
C PHE A 19 2.95 12.04 -19.15
N PHE A 20 4.01 11.83 -18.34
CA PHE A 20 4.10 10.67 -17.46
C PHE A 20 3.01 10.67 -16.39
N ASN A 21 2.74 11.81 -15.75
CA ASN A 21 1.67 11.92 -14.76
C ASN A 21 0.30 11.53 -15.33
N LYS A 22 -0.05 12.00 -16.54
CA LYS A 22 -1.32 11.64 -17.18
C LYS A 22 -1.43 10.14 -17.49
N ARG A 23 -0.29 9.49 -17.77
CA ARG A 23 -0.25 8.05 -18.02
C ARG A 23 -0.43 7.26 -16.72
N ALA A 24 0.24 7.68 -15.64
CA ALA A 24 0.09 7.07 -14.31
C ALA A 24 -1.35 7.23 -13.79
N GLU A 25 -1.91 8.45 -13.86
CA GLU A 25 -3.30 8.72 -13.51
C GLU A 25 -4.27 7.80 -14.27
N ARG A 26 -4.12 7.73 -15.59
CA ARG A 26 -4.98 6.86 -16.42
C ARG A 26 -4.84 5.41 -16.01
N ALA A 27 -3.63 4.92 -15.79
CA ALA A 27 -3.43 3.52 -15.47
C ALA A 27 -4.03 3.13 -14.11
N HIS A 28 -3.97 4.01 -13.12
CA HIS A 28 -4.63 3.82 -11.84
C HIS A 28 -6.16 3.79 -11.95
N ARG A 29 -6.75 4.69 -12.75
CA ARG A 29 -8.18 4.67 -13.06
C ARG A 29 -8.61 3.39 -13.77
N ASP A 30 -7.84 2.99 -14.78
CA ASP A 30 -8.12 1.79 -15.57
C ASP A 30 -8.02 0.53 -14.69
N LEU A 31 -7.01 0.45 -13.83
CA LEU A 31 -6.86 -0.62 -12.84
C LEU A 31 -8.04 -0.65 -11.85
N PHE A 32 -8.42 0.50 -11.28
CA PHE A 32 -9.56 0.59 -10.36
C PHE A 32 -10.86 0.15 -11.02
N ALA A 33 -11.13 0.62 -12.24
CA ALA A 33 -12.32 0.26 -12.99
C ALA A 33 -12.33 -1.23 -13.35
N TRP A 34 -11.20 -1.77 -13.80
CA TRP A 34 -11.07 -3.19 -14.12
C TRP A 34 -11.27 -4.07 -12.89
N HIS A 35 -10.61 -3.75 -11.76
CA HIS A 35 -10.77 -4.49 -10.53
C HIS A 35 -12.21 -4.44 -10.04
N SER A 36 -12.82 -3.26 -10.11
CA SER A 36 -14.21 -3.05 -9.69
C SER A 36 -15.19 -3.93 -10.47
N LYS A 37 -14.96 -4.06 -11.78
CA LYS A 37 -15.75 -4.91 -12.67
C LYS A 37 -15.48 -6.40 -12.46
N THR A 38 -14.24 -6.77 -12.16
CA THR A 38 -13.78 -8.17 -12.22
C THR A 38 -13.96 -8.90 -10.88
N PHE A 39 -13.68 -8.24 -9.77
CA PHE A 39 -13.59 -8.90 -8.46
C PHE A 39 -14.60 -8.37 -7.44
N TYR A 40 -14.77 -7.04 -7.32
CA TYR A 40 -15.67 -6.46 -6.34
C TYR A 40 -16.09 -5.05 -6.72
N PRO A 41 -17.40 -4.71 -6.77
CA PRO A 41 -17.89 -3.45 -7.34
C PRO A 41 -17.67 -2.23 -6.43
N PHE A 42 -16.43 -1.80 -6.26
CA PHE A 42 -16.07 -0.66 -5.40
C PHE A 42 -16.75 0.64 -5.82
N ASP A 43 -16.86 0.87 -7.13
CA ASP A 43 -17.56 2.00 -7.75
C ASP A 43 -19.01 2.16 -7.28
N LYS A 44 -19.65 1.07 -6.85
CA LYS A 44 -21.03 1.06 -6.33
C LYS A 44 -21.11 1.08 -4.80
N LYS A 45 -19.99 0.94 -4.10
CA LYS A 45 -19.92 0.80 -2.65
C LYS A 45 -19.31 2.01 -1.95
N LEU A 46 -18.44 2.73 -2.65
CA LEU A 46 -17.83 3.96 -2.17
C LEU A 46 -18.83 5.12 -2.20
N THR A 47 -18.68 6.04 -1.25
CA THR A 47 -19.40 7.31 -1.26
C THR A 47 -18.79 8.28 -2.27
N GLN A 48 -19.47 9.42 -2.48
CA GLN A 48 -18.95 10.46 -3.37
C GLN A 48 -17.65 11.10 -2.84
N LEU A 49 -17.51 11.25 -1.52
CA LEU A 49 -16.29 11.79 -0.91
C LEU A 49 -15.13 10.80 -1.07
N GLU A 50 -15.38 9.50 -0.91
CA GLU A 50 -14.38 8.46 -1.11
C GLU A 50 -13.92 8.39 -2.57
N LEU A 51 -14.84 8.48 -3.53
CA LEU A 51 -14.49 8.55 -4.95
C LEU A 51 -13.69 9.82 -5.28
N THR A 52 -14.00 10.94 -4.63
CA THR A 52 -13.28 12.20 -4.80
C THR A 52 -11.86 12.10 -4.23
N TYR A 53 -11.70 11.46 -3.08
CA TYR A 53 -10.39 11.15 -2.49
C TYR A 53 -9.53 10.30 -3.44
N LEU A 54 -10.10 9.21 -3.98
CA LEU A 54 -9.39 8.35 -4.94
C LEU A 54 -9.02 9.11 -6.21
N ASP A 55 -9.92 9.93 -6.74
CA ASP A 55 -9.65 10.79 -7.91
C ASP A 55 -8.46 11.72 -7.66
N HIS A 56 -8.37 12.28 -6.46
CA HIS A 56 -7.25 13.13 -6.05
C HIS A 56 -5.94 12.33 -6.01
N CYS A 57 -5.94 11.15 -5.37
CA CYS A 57 -4.79 10.23 -5.36
C CYS A 57 -4.33 9.85 -6.77
N PHE A 58 -5.24 9.53 -7.68
CA PHE A 58 -4.89 9.19 -9.06
C PHE A 58 -4.16 10.32 -9.78
N ARG A 59 -4.58 11.58 -9.58
CA ARG A 59 -3.96 12.76 -10.20
C ARG A 59 -2.57 13.07 -9.65
N MET A 60 -2.32 12.73 -8.39
CA MET A 60 -1.03 12.94 -7.74
C MET A 60 0.03 11.90 -8.16
N ALA A 61 -0.40 10.73 -8.64
CA ALA A 61 0.51 9.67 -9.04
C ALA A 61 1.48 10.14 -10.13
N THR A 62 2.77 10.16 -9.79
CA THR A 62 3.84 10.58 -10.71
C THR A 62 4.45 9.38 -11.44
N PHE A 63 4.53 8.25 -10.75
CA PHE A 63 4.93 6.95 -11.27
C PHE A 63 4.12 5.84 -10.59
N PHE A 64 4.24 4.61 -11.08
CA PHE A 64 3.63 3.47 -10.38
C PHE A 64 4.35 3.14 -9.06
N ASP A 65 5.63 3.48 -8.95
CA ASP A 65 6.40 3.45 -7.72
C ASP A 65 6.50 4.88 -7.18
N ASP A 66 6.15 5.10 -5.92
CA ASP A 66 6.23 6.42 -5.29
C ASP A 66 7.30 6.37 -4.21
N VAL A 67 8.46 6.97 -4.50
CA VAL A 67 9.61 6.97 -3.60
C VAL A 67 9.65 8.32 -2.89
N TYR A 68 9.66 8.31 -1.56
CA TYR A 68 9.94 9.50 -0.76
C TYR A 68 11.46 9.65 -0.59
N GLU A 69 12.04 10.69 -1.19
CA GLU A 69 13.49 10.93 -1.12
C GLU A 69 13.96 11.08 0.35
N GLY A 70 15.03 10.36 0.72
CA GLY A 70 15.73 10.56 2.00
C GLY A 70 15.32 9.63 3.15
N THR A 71 14.79 8.44 2.86
CA THR A 71 14.37 7.45 3.87
C THR A 71 14.91 6.05 3.57
N GLY A 72 14.86 5.14 4.56
CA GLY A 72 15.58 3.87 4.53
C GLY A 72 14.88 2.74 3.78
N GLU A 73 13.55 2.76 3.74
CA GLU A 73 12.76 1.81 2.95
C GLU A 73 12.23 2.50 1.68
N GLU A 74 12.68 2.01 0.52
CA GLU A 74 12.44 2.64 -0.79
C GLU A 74 11.14 2.16 -1.46
N ASN A 75 10.51 1.08 -0.98
CA ASN A 75 9.45 0.36 -1.69
C ASN A 75 8.16 0.21 -0.87
N TYR A 76 7.50 1.31 -0.55
CA TYR A 76 6.17 1.27 0.04
C TYR A 76 5.08 1.29 -1.05
N SER A 77 4.19 0.28 -1.07
CA SER A 77 3.04 0.25 -1.98
C SER A 77 1.94 1.20 -1.48
N TYR A 78 1.89 2.43 -2.01
CA TYR A 78 0.89 3.45 -1.63
C TYR A 78 -0.53 3.17 -2.15
N TYR A 79 -0.70 2.10 -2.91
CA TYR A 79 -1.99 1.59 -3.35
C TYR A 79 -1.94 0.07 -3.41
N THR A 80 -3.04 -0.59 -3.04
CA THR A 80 -3.13 -2.04 -3.12
C THR A 80 -4.58 -2.52 -3.23
N TYR A 81 -4.77 -3.61 -3.98
CA TYR A 81 -5.94 -4.45 -3.96
C TYR A 81 -5.55 -5.77 -3.32
N SER A 82 -6.40 -6.32 -2.44
CA SER A 82 -6.06 -7.56 -1.76
C SER A 82 -7.19 -8.58 -1.77
N HIS A 83 -6.79 -9.85 -1.81
CA HIS A 83 -7.68 -11.00 -1.81
C HIS A 83 -7.34 -11.87 -0.61
N ARG A 84 -8.28 -12.04 0.32
CA ARG A 84 -8.15 -13.02 1.41
C ARG A 84 -8.79 -14.33 0.96
N VAL A 85 -7.97 -15.37 0.84
CA VAL A 85 -8.41 -16.71 0.46
C VAL A 85 -8.50 -17.58 1.71
N LYS A 86 -9.61 -18.33 1.82
CA LYS A 86 -9.85 -19.38 2.81
C LYS A 86 -10.51 -20.57 2.11
N GLY A 87 -9.69 -21.51 1.63
CA GLY A 87 -10.14 -22.59 0.75
C GLY A 87 -10.66 -22.04 -0.58
N ASP A 88 -11.93 -22.31 -0.86
CA ASP A 88 -12.65 -21.82 -2.04
C ASP A 88 -13.28 -20.42 -1.84
N LYS A 89 -13.29 -19.90 -0.62
CA LYS A 89 -13.87 -18.59 -0.30
C LYS A 89 -12.83 -17.48 -0.51
N VAL A 90 -13.26 -16.40 -1.15
CA VAL A 90 -12.42 -15.22 -1.41
C VAL A 90 -13.15 -13.96 -0.97
N ASN A 91 -12.53 -13.18 -0.10
CA ASN A 91 -12.89 -11.78 0.11
C ASN A 91 -11.98 -10.90 -0.74
N SER A 92 -12.55 -10.31 -1.80
CA SER A 92 -11.89 -9.37 -2.72
C SER A 92 -12.32 -7.91 -2.50
N SER A 93 -13.02 -7.65 -1.40
CA SER A 93 -13.59 -6.33 -1.08
C SER A 93 -12.60 -5.39 -0.40
N ARG A 94 -11.30 -5.70 -0.50
CA ARG A 94 -10.23 -5.06 0.24
C ARG A 94 -9.32 -4.27 -0.68
N PHE A 95 -9.16 -2.99 -0.40
CA PHE A 95 -8.18 -2.16 -1.10
C PHE A 95 -7.72 -1.02 -0.19
N ALA A 96 -6.56 -0.44 -0.48
CA ALA A 96 -6.07 0.77 0.16
C ALA A 96 -5.44 1.69 -0.89
N TYR A 97 -5.47 2.98 -0.62
CA TYR A 97 -4.95 4.01 -1.51
C TYR A 97 -4.42 5.19 -0.72
N GLY A 98 -3.41 5.85 -1.26
CA GLY A 98 -2.61 6.81 -0.54
C GLY A 98 -1.70 7.65 -1.43
N SER A 99 -0.68 8.25 -0.81
CA SER A 99 0.40 8.97 -1.48
C SER A 99 1.61 9.03 -0.56
N LEU A 100 2.78 8.68 -1.08
CA LEU A 100 4.04 8.76 -0.35
C LEU A 100 4.79 10.04 -0.64
N ALA A 101 4.80 10.49 -1.89
CA ALA A 101 5.48 11.72 -2.28
C ALA A 101 4.73 12.97 -1.83
N GLN A 102 3.40 12.90 -1.69
CA GLN A 102 2.56 14.05 -1.35
C GLN A 102 1.57 13.72 -0.21
N PRO A 103 2.07 13.34 0.99
CA PRO A 103 1.23 12.89 2.09
C PRO A 103 0.28 13.97 2.59
N HIS A 104 0.74 15.22 2.68
CA HIS A 104 -0.09 16.35 3.11
C HIS A 104 -1.19 16.69 2.08
N GLU A 105 -0.90 16.63 0.78
CA GLU A 105 -1.90 16.89 -0.26
C GLU A 105 -2.96 15.77 -0.29
N ALA A 106 -2.57 14.53 -0.02
CA ALA A 106 -3.50 13.41 0.11
C ALA A 106 -4.35 13.47 1.37
N LEU A 107 -3.82 14.02 2.47
CA LEU A 107 -4.54 14.14 3.74
C LEU A 107 -5.75 15.07 3.62
N VAL A 108 -5.65 16.16 2.85
CA VAL A 108 -6.74 17.16 2.73
C VAL A 108 -8.08 16.53 2.34
N PRO A 109 -8.22 15.81 1.20
CA PRO A 109 -9.47 15.12 0.87
C PRO A 109 -9.74 13.90 1.77
N ALA A 110 -8.72 13.30 2.39
CA ALA A 110 -8.91 12.18 3.31
C ALA A 110 -9.66 12.61 4.59
N LEU A 111 -9.43 13.84 5.08
CA LEU A 111 -10.11 14.37 6.25
C LEU A 111 -11.63 14.42 6.07
N ASP A 112 -12.11 14.73 4.85
CA ASP A 112 -13.54 14.71 4.53
C ASP A 112 -14.12 13.29 4.63
N VAL A 113 -13.39 12.28 4.15
CA VAL A 113 -13.78 10.87 4.25
C VAL A 113 -13.77 10.40 5.70
N ILE A 114 -12.71 10.71 6.45
CA ILE A 114 -12.57 10.38 7.89
C ILE A 114 -13.77 10.94 8.66
N LYS A 115 -14.12 12.21 8.40
CA LYS A 115 -15.26 12.89 9.00
C LYS A 115 -16.60 12.27 8.59
N GLU A 116 -16.80 11.94 7.31
CA GLU A 116 -18.01 11.26 6.82
C GLU A 116 -18.21 9.89 7.47
N ARG A 117 -17.10 9.14 7.66
CA ARG A 117 -17.10 7.84 8.33
C ARG A 117 -17.28 7.95 9.84
N GLY A 118 -17.21 9.16 10.42
CA GLY A 118 -17.35 9.41 11.85
C GLY A 118 -16.23 8.79 12.69
N VAL A 119 -15.07 8.49 12.09
CA VAL A 119 -13.95 7.89 12.83
C VAL A 119 -13.09 8.99 13.43
N GLU A 120 -12.69 8.81 14.68
CA GLU A 120 -11.78 9.74 15.35
C GLU A 120 -10.34 9.27 15.17
N VAL A 121 -9.50 10.18 14.65
CA VAL A 121 -8.06 9.99 14.55
C VAL A 121 -7.39 11.02 15.44
N GLU A 122 -6.51 10.58 16.32
CA GLU A 122 -5.81 11.46 17.25
C GLU A 122 -4.96 12.49 16.49
N SER A 123 -5.03 13.75 16.92
CA SER A 123 -4.35 14.87 16.27
C SER A 123 -2.84 14.68 16.18
N VAL A 124 -2.24 13.97 17.14
CA VAL A 124 -0.81 13.63 17.11
C VAL A 124 -0.42 12.93 15.80
N PHE A 125 -1.26 12.05 15.23
CA PHE A 125 -0.92 11.40 13.97
C PHE A 125 -1.12 12.28 12.74
N LEU A 126 -1.95 13.32 12.86
CA LEU A 126 -2.27 14.26 11.78
C LEU A 126 -1.30 15.45 11.71
N GLU A 127 -0.71 15.82 12.85
CA GLU A 127 0.05 17.07 13.03
C GLU A 127 1.54 16.84 13.34
N ASP A 128 1.92 15.69 13.89
CA ASP A 128 3.31 15.41 14.28
C ASP A 128 4.21 15.25 13.04
N PRO A 129 5.34 15.96 12.93
CA PRO A 129 6.29 15.81 11.83
C PRO A 129 6.89 14.39 11.72
N ASN A 130 6.81 13.57 12.77
CA ASN A 130 7.20 12.16 12.76
C ASN A 130 6.14 11.23 12.14
N SER A 131 4.93 11.72 11.90
CA SER A 131 3.79 10.96 11.38
C SER A 131 3.30 11.55 10.07
N LEU A 132 3.53 10.82 8.97
CA LEU A 132 3.05 11.23 7.65
C LEU A 132 1.80 10.42 7.29
N PHE A 133 0.74 11.11 6.87
CA PHE A 133 -0.44 10.43 6.34
C PHE A 133 -0.05 9.56 5.13
N TYR A 134 -0.37 8.28 5.19
CA TYR A 134 0.00 7.33 4.16
C TYR A 134 -1.17 7.05 3.22
N GLY A 135 -2.37 6.84 3.77
CA GLY A 135 -3.55 6.52 2.98
C GLY A 135 -4.75 6.03 3.77
N LEU A 136 -5.82 5.72 3.04
CA LEU A 136 -7.03 5.09 3.55
C LEU A 136 -7.18 3.67 3.01
N GLY A 137 -7.89 2.80 3.73
CA GLY A 137 -8.22 1.47 3.26
C GLY A 137 -9.59 0.98 3.68
N TRP A 138 -10.10 0.02 2.92
CA TRP A 138 -11.44 -0.55 3.06
C TRP A 138 -11.39 -2.08 3.06
N ASP A 139 -12.33 -2.68 3.77
CA ASP A 139 -12.74 -4.09 3.67
C ASP A 139 -14.26 -4.13 3.81
N PHE A 140 -14.98 -4.05 2.69
CA PHE A 140 -16.44 -3.85 2.74
C PHE A 140 -17.19 -5.05 3.29
N GLU A 141 -16.72 -6.28 3.02
CA GLU A 141 -17.35 -7.49 3.56
C GLU A 141 -17.14 -7.62 5.07
N ALA A 142 -16.03 -7.09 5.60
CA ALA A 142 -15.78 -7.05 7.04
C ALA A 142 -16.26 -5.74 7.71
N ASN A 143 -16.80 -4.79 6.94
CA ASN A 143 -17.11 -3.44 7.42
C ASN A 143 -15.93 -2.73 8.08
N HIS A 144 -14.71 -2.93 7.56
CA HIS A 144 -13.53 -2.24 8.08
C HIS A 144 -13.23 -0.97 7.28
N PHE A 145 -12.97 0.11 7.99
CA PHE A 145 -12.31 1.30 7.48
C PHE A 145 -10.94 1.45 8.12
N LYS A 146 -9.94 1.91 7.38
CA LYS A 146 -8.55 1.96 7.84
C LYS A 146 -7.90 3.29 7.53
N VAL A 147 -7.08 3.75 8.47
CA VAL A 147 -6.25 4.94 8.31
C VAL A 147 -4.80 4.54 8.56
N TYR A 148 -3.93 4.89 7.60
CA TYR A 148 -2.53 4.51 7.61
C TYR A 148 -1.65 5.75 7.79
N PHE A 149 -0.61 5.60 8.59
CA PHE A 149 0.44 6.60 8.76
C PHE A 149 1.80 5.95 8.61
N ARG A 150 2.76 6.67 8.04
CA ARG A 150 4.17 6.35 8.07
C ARG A 150 4.80 7.04 9.27
N ILE A 151 5.53 6.26 10.07
CA ILE A 151 6.30 6.75 11.21
C ILE A 151 7.77 6.81 10.80
N LEU A 152 8.36 8.01 10.83
CA LEU A 152 9.73 8.25 10.34
C LEU A 152 10.81 7.84 11.34
N ASP A 153 10.47 7.79 12.62
CA ASP A 153 11.35 7.40 13.71
C ASP A 153 10.53 6.71 14.81
N PHE A 154 10.68 5.39 14.90
CA PHE A 154 10.00 4.57 15.90
C PHE A 154 10.36 4.94 17.35
N ALA A 155 11.55 5.49 17.60
CA ALA A 155 11.93 5.90 18.95
C ALA A 155 11.07 7.06 19.48
N LYS A 156 10.55 7.89 18.57
CA LYS A 156 9.67 9.03 18.85
C LYS A 156 8.19 8.67 18.91
N MET A 157 7.79 7.44 18.57
CA MET A 157 6.38 7.03 18.61
C MET A 157 5.86 7.03 20.05
N GLU A 158 5.04 7.99 20.48
CA GLU A 158 4.70 8.15 21.91
C GLU A 158 3.65 7.15 22.43
N ARG A 159 2.78 6.64 21.56
CA ARG A 159 1.62 5.82 21.95
C ARG A 159 2.03 4.45 22.53
N PRO A 160 1.70 4.15 23.80
CA PRO A 160 2.14 2.91 24.45
C PRO A 160 1.65 1.62 23.78
N SER A 161 0.40 1.60 23.29
CA SER A 161 -0.15 0.40 22.62
C SER A 161 0.64 0.05 21.36
N LEU A 162 1.00 1.05 20.54
CA LEU A 162 1.82 0.85 19.36
C LEU A 162 3.27 0.48 19.70
N ARG A 163 3.85 1.06 20.76
CA ARG A 163 5.18 0.64 21.25
C ARG A 163 5.19 -0.84 21.63
N SER A 164 4.17 -1.31 22.34
CA SER A 164 4.04 -2.73 22.69
C SER A 164 4.02 -3.63 21.45
N LEU A 165 3.30 -3.26 20.41
CA LEU A 165 3.27 -4.01 19.14
C LEU A 165 4.62 -4.01 18.43
N LEU A 166 5.35 -2.90 18.46
CA LEU A 166 6.70 -2.81 17.92
C LEU A 166 7.68 -3.68 18.72
N ASP A 167 7.57 -3.66 20.05
CA ASP A 167 8.42 -4.47 20.93
C ASP A 167 8.19 -5.97 20.70
N GLU A 168 6.95 -6.40 20.46
CA GLU A 168 6.65 -7.76 20.01
C GLU A 168 7.43 -8.12 18.73
N ALA A 169 7.46 -7.25 17.71
CA ALA A 169 8.22 -7.50 16.48
C ALA A 169 9.73 -7.62 16.75
N LYS A 170 10.27 -6.80 17.67
CA LYS A 170 11.69 -6.84 18.07
C LYS A 170 12.10 -8.13 18.77
N THR A 171 11.15 -8.87 19.37
CA THR A 171 11.46 -10.18 19.98
C THR A 171 11.89 -11.24 18.96
N LEU A 172 11.66 -11.01 17.66
CA LEU A 172 12.07 -11.92 16.59
C LEU A 172 13.53 -11.73 16.15
N GLU A 173 14.30 -10.87 16.84
CA GLU A 173 15.75 -10.66 16.63
C GLU A 173 16.16 -10.23 15.21
N TYR A 174 15.25 -9.63 14.45
CA TYR A 174 15.59 -8.97 13.18
C TYR A 174 16.28 -7.61 13.42
N ASP A 175 17.25 -7.28 12.57
CA ASP A 175 17.71 -5.89 12.42
C ASP A 175 16.65 -5.12 11.63
N LEU A 176 15.92 -4.23 12.31
CA LEU A 176 14.80 -3.49 11.73
C LEU A 176 15.27 -2.10 11.28
N VAL A 177 14.67 -1.58 10.22
CA VAL A 177 14.73 -0.14 9.92
C VAL A 177 14.03 0.63 11.05
N ASP A 178 14.48 1.86 11.30
CA ASP A 178 13.99 2.70 12.41
C ASP A 178 12.68 3.44 12.08
N GLU A 179 12.01 3.04 11.00
CA GLU A 179 10.76 3.62 10.49
C GLU A 179 9.77 2.52 10.06
N GLY A 180 8.53 2.89 9.77
CA GLY A 180 7.58 1.93 9.22
C GLY A 180 6.17 2.48 9.08
N LEU A 181 5.17 1.60 9.05
CA LEU A 181 3.77 2.00 8.98
C LEU A 181 3.01 1.66 10.24
N ILE A 182 2.00 2.45 10.55
CA ILE A 182 0.96 2.10 11.50
C ILE A 182 -0.39 2.13 10.80
N CYS A 183 -1.31 1.28 11.26
CA CYS A 183 -2.67 1.25 10.76
C CYS A 183 -3.65 1.16 11.92
N PHE A 184 -4.61 2.08 11.90
CA PHE A 184 -5.82 2.00 12.69
C PHE A 184 -6.93 1.40 11.83
N THR A 185 -7.61 0.39 12.35
CA THR A 185 -8.78 -0.22 11.71
C THR A 185 -10.00 0.01 12.57
N PHE A 186 -11.06 0.52 11.95
CA PHE A 186 -12.31 0.88 12.59
C PHE A 186 -13.45 0.01 12.08
N ILE A 187 -14.41 -0.27 12.95
CA ILE A 187 -15.72 -0.86 12.61
C ILE A 187 -16.78 0.05 13.23
N GLU A 188 -17.70 0.57 12.41
CA GLU A 188 -18.81 1.40 12.90
C GLU A 188 -18.36 2.56 13.81
N GLN A 189 -17.24 3.23 13.46
CA GLN A 189 -16.60 4.36 14.18
C GLN A 189 -15.67 3.95 15.33
N GLU A 190 -15.77 2.73 15.83
CA GLU A 190 -14.96 2.26 16.96
C GLU A 190 -13.61 1.72 16.49
N LEU A 191 -12.53 2.06 17.22
CA LEU A 191 -11.21 1.50 16.98
C LEU A 191 -11.23 -0.01 17.27
N TYR A 192 -11.13 -0.81 16.22
CA TYR A 192 -11.19 -2.26 16.28
C TYR A 192 -9.82 -2.91 16.42
N GLU A 193 -8.82 -2.46 15.66
CA GLU A 193 -7.48 -3.08 15.63
C GLU A 193 -6.40 -2.05 15.29
N GLU A 194 -5.29 -2.13 16.01
CA GLU A 194 -4.06 -1.37 15.76
C GLU A 194 -3.02 -2.30 15.15
N LYS A 195 -2.18 -1.75 14.28
CA LYS A 195 -1.10 -2.49 13.63
C LYS A 195 0.15 -1.65 13.55
N VAL A 196 1.30 -2.29 13.69
CA VAL A 196 2.62 -1.75 13.37
C VAL A 196 3.25 -2.66 12.32
N TYR A 197 3.73 -2.06 11.24
CA TYR A 197 4.49 -2.70 10.18
C TYR A 197 5.94 -2.28 10.33
N ALA A 198 6.80 -3.24 10.69
CA ALA A 198 8.23 -3.03 10.78
C ALA A 198 8.95 -3.85 9.70
N TYR A 199 10.02 -3.30 9.15
CA TYR A 199 10.71 -3.88 8.00
C TYR A 199 12.13 -4.29 8.41
N PRO A 200 12.49 -5.57 8.29
CA PRO A 200 13.86 -6.01 8.44
C PRO A 200 14.75 -5.38 7.38
N ARG A 201 15.95 -4.91 7.76
CA ARG A 201 16.90 -4.32 6.82
C ARG A 201 17.25 -5.34 5.73
N PRO A 202 17.28 -4.93 4.45
CA PRO A 202 17.67 -5.82 3.37
C PRO A 202 19.08 -6.38 3.60
N THR A 203 19.22 -7.70 3.53
CA THR A 203 20.54 -8.36 3.59
C THR A 203 21.22 -8.42 2.22
N GLY A 204 20.49 -8.12 1.15
CA GLY A 204 20.96 -8.20 -0.24
C GLY A 204 20.72 -9.55 -0.93
N ASP A 205 20.28 -10.57 -0.19
CA ASP A 205 19.98 -11.91 -0.69
C ASP A 205 18.46 -12.19 -0.67
N GLU A 206 17.98 -13.13 -1.50
CA GLU A 206 16.63 -13.66 -1.33
C GLU A 206 16.50 -14.28 0.07
N ILE A 207 15.48 -13.87 0.82
CA ILE A 207 15.22 -14.42 2.16
C ILE A 207 14.99 -15.94 2.06
N PHE A 208 14.27 -16.35 1.01
CA PHE A 208 14.10 -17.71 0.53
C PHE A 208 13.57 -17.67 -0.92
N PRO A 209 13.59 -18.79 -1.67
CA PRO A 209 13.25 -18.78 -3.10
C PRO A 209 11.90 -18.11 -3.39
N GLY A 210 11.94 -17.05 -4.20
CA GLY A 210 10.76 -16.29 -4.62
C GLY A 210 10.42 -15.07 -3.76
N THR A 211 11.28 -14.67 -2.83
CA THR A 211 11.06 -13.56 -1.88
C THR A 211 12.25 -12.59 -1.87
N ILE A 212 11.97 -11.30 -2.03
CA ILE A 212 12.97 -10.22 -2.02
C ILE A 212 12.92 -9.32 -0.78
N GLY A 213 11.79 -9.32 -0.07
CA GLY A 213 11.56 -8.47 1.08
C GLY A 213 10.54 -9.11 2.03
N GLN A 214 10.46 -8.56 3.23
CA GLN A 214 9.43 -8.96 4.18
C GLN A 214 9.02 -7.81 5.08
N ALA A 215 7.77 -7.85 5.55
CA ALA A 215 7.25 -6.96 6.58
C ALA A 215 6.72 -7.78 7.77
N LEU A 216 7.03 -7.31 8.97
CA LEU A 216 6.49 -7.81 10.23
C LEU A 216 5.27 -6.97 10.59
N MET A 217 4.06 -7.50 10.39
CA MET A 217 2.83 -6.82 10.80
C MET A 217 2.40 -7.31 12.19
N SER A 218 2.81 -6.61 13.24
CA SER A 218 2.30 -6.82 14.61
C SER A 218 0.91 -6.21 14.75
N THR A 219 0.00 -6.92 15.41
CA THR A 219 -1.41 -6.51 15.50
C THR A 219 -2.00 -6.74 16.89
N SER A 220 -2.85 -5.83 17.34
CA SER A 220 -3.50 -5.95 18.67
C SER A 220 -4.56 -7.06 18.77
N LYS A 221 -4.82 -7.81 17.69
CA LYS A 221 -5.84 -8.87 17.64
C LYS A 221 -5.30 -10.24 17.21
N ARG A 222 -4.26 -10.29 16.38
CA ARG A 222 -3.83 -11.52 15.68
C ARG A 222 -2.38 -11.89 15.95
N GLY A 223 -1.67 -11.11 16.77
CA GLY A 223 -0.22 -11.24 16.94
C GLY A 223 0.52 -10.78 15.70
N ILE A 224 1.68 -11.39 15.44
CA ILE A 224 2.55 -11.07 14.31
C ILE A 224 2.11 -11.85 13.06
N VAL A 225 1.95 -11.13 11.96
CA VAL A 225 1.69 -11.70 10.63
C VAL A 225 2.83 -11.31 9.70
N MET A 226 3.52 -12.32 9.16
CA MET A 226 4.55 -12.13 8.16
C MET A 226 3.93 -11.81 6.80
N GLN A 227 4.52 -10.84 6.10
CA GLN A 227 4.22 -10.53 4.71
C GLN A 227 5.51 -10.59 3.91
N TYR A 228 5.44 -11.14 2.71
CA TYR A 228 6.59 -11.38 1.85
C TYR A 228 6.42 -10.68 0.52
N ASP A 229 7.42 -9.90 0.11
CA ASP A 229 7.45 -9.25 -1.19
C ASP A 229 7.95 -10.23 -2.23
N VAL A 230 7.17 -10.38 -3.29
CA VAL A 230 7.24 -11.50 -4.23
C VAL A 230 8.20 -11.18 -5.37
N SER A 231 9.29 -11.94 -5.46
CA SER A 231 10.23 -11.87 -6.59
C SER A 231 9.82 -12.77 -7.76
N SER A 232 9.06 -13.83 -7.47
CA SER A 232 8.66 -14.84 -8.45
C SER A 232 7.23 -15.36 -8.23
N ASN A 233 6.29 -14.87 -9.05
CA ASN A 233 4.90 -15.35 -9.05
C ASN A 233 4.80 -16.86 -9.25
N LYS A 234 5.68 -17.46 -10.04
CA LYS A 234 5.62 -18.89 -10.35
C LYS A 234 5.84 -19.73 -9.10
N ILE A 235 6.90 -19.44 -8.34
CA ILE A 235 7.24 -20.19 -7.13
C ILE A 235 6.11 -20.10 -6.10
N TRP A 236 5.54 -18.91 -5.92
CA TRP A 236 4.45 -18.71 -4.97
C TRP A 236 3.13 -19.31 -5.44
N SER A 237 2.81 -19.20 -6.73
CA SER A 237 1.62 -19.82 -7.31
C SER A 237 1.60 -21.34 -7.13
N ASP A 238 2.76 -22.00 -7.14
CA ASP A 238 2.85 -23.45 -6.92
C ASP A 238 2.56 -23.86 -5.45
N LYS A 239 2.64 -22.91 -4.50
CA LYS A 239 2.33 -23.12 -3.08
C LYS A 239 0.87 -22.84 -2.70
N MET A 240 0.06 -22.31 -3.62
CA MET A 240 -1.33 -21.91 -3.39
C MET A 240 -2.31 -22.97 -3.90
N ASN A 241 -3.54 -22.96 -3.37
CA ASN A 241 -4.66 -23.69 -3.96
C ASN A 241 -5.10 -23.10 -5.32
N GLU A 242 -6.00 -23.80 -6.02
CA GLU A 242 -6.47 -23.40 -7.36
C GLU A 242 -7.17 -22.03 -7.37
N THR A 243 -7.84 -21.66 -6.28
CA THR A 243 -8.46 -20.34 -6.11
C THR A 243 -7.42 -19.23 -6.20
N GLY A 244 -6.33 -19.34 -5.43
CA GLY A 244 -5.22 -18.38 -5.47
C GLY A 244 -4.55 -18.29 -6.83
N LYS A 245 -4.28 -19.45 -7.46
CA LYS A 245 -3.69 -19.52 -8.81
C LYS A 245 -4.56 -18.80 -9.84
N GLN A 246 -5.88 -18.97 -9.78
CA GLN A 246 -6.79 -18.33 -10.70
C GLN A 246 -6.82 -16.80 -10.53
N ILE A 247 -6.74 -16.30 -9.29
CA ILE A 247 -6.61 -14.86 -9.02
C ILE A 247 -5.32 -14.31 -9.63
N VAL A 248 -4.17 -14.92 -9.32
CA VAL A 248 -2.85 -14.52 -9.85
C VAL A 248 -2.86 -14.53 -11.39
N LYS A 249 -3.41 -15.58 -12.00
CA LYS A 249 -3.57 -15.68 -13.46
C LYS A 249 -4.41 -14.54 -14.04
N THR A 250 -5.48 -14.16 -13.36
CA THR A 250 -6.40 -13.09 -13.81
C THR A 250 -5.71 -11.72 -13.82
N TYR A 251 -4.89 -11.41 -12.80
CA TYR A 251 -4.04 -10.21 -12.82
C TYR A 251 -2.94 -10.27 -13.88
N ASN A 252 -2.25 -11.40 -14.01
CA ASN A 252 -1.20 -11.57 -15.02
C ASN A 252 -1.74 -11.34 -16.45
N GLN A 253 -2.98 -11.73 -16.73
CA GLN A 253 -3.64 -11.47 -18.02
C GLN A 253 -3.88 -9.97 -18.31
N GLN A 254 -3.90 -9.12 -17.28
CA GLN A 254 -3.92 -7.66 -17.42
C GLN A 254 -2.53 -7.01 -17.33
N GLY A 255 -1.47 -7.81 -17.18
CA GLY A 255 -0.09 -7.30 -17.07
C GLY A 255 0.33 -6.90 -15.65
N TYR A 256 -0.44 -7.27 -14.63
CA TYR A 256 -0.08 -7.04 -13.22
C TYR A 256 0.42 -8.33 -12.57
N THR A 257 1.41 -8.23 -11.69
CA THR A 257 1.97 -9.36 -10.94
C THR A 257 1.50 -9.34 -9.49
N LEU A 258 1.77 -10.43 -8.75
CA LEU A 258 1.61 -10.43 -7.30
C LEU A 258 2.71 -9.54 -6.68
N ASP A 259 2.34 -8.65 -5.77
CA ASP A 259 3.27 -7.73 -5.09
C ASP A 259 3.76 -8.36 -3.79
N THR A 260 2.82 -8.56 -2.88
CA THR A 260 3.08 -9.07 -1.53
C THR A 260 2.14 -10.24 -1.24
N LEU A 261 2.58 -11.13 -0.35
CA LEU A 261 1.82 -12.29 0.11
C LEU A 261 1.93 -12.43 1.63
N ALA A 262 0.80 -12.61 2.31
CA ALA A 262 0.76 -13.13 3.67
C ALA A 262 0.25 -14.57 3.64
N MET A 263 1.13 -15.55 3.86
CA MET A 263 0.80 -16.98 3.79
C MET A 263 0.72 -17.59 5.19
N GLN A 264 -0.40 -18.22 5.55
CA GLN A 264 -0.47 -19.09 6.73
C GLN A 264 -0.28 -20.55 6.31
N ASP A 265 -1.03 -20.97 5.29
CA ASP A 265 -0.91 -22.27 4.63
C ASP A 265 -1.47 -22.18 3.19
N SER A 266 -1.48 -23.29 2.46
CA SER A 266 -1.92 -23.33 1.04
C SER A 266 -3.40 -23.01 0.83
N GLU A 267 -4.21 -23.02 1.89
CA GLU A 267 -5.64 -22.73 1.87
C GLU A 267 -5.98 -21.38 2.52
N ASN A 268 -5.09 -20.81 3.34
CA ASN A 268 -5.31 -19.59 4.11
C ASN A 268 -4.20 -18.57 3.85
N PHE A 269 -4.48 -17.59 3.00
CA PHE A 269 -3.51 -16.58 2.62
C PHE A 269 -4.16 -15.26 2.18
N THR A 270 -3.37 -14.19 2.14
CA THR A 270 -3.77 -12.91 1.55
C THR A 270 -2.81 -12.52 0.43
N LEU A 271 -3.35 -12.30 -0.76
CA LEU A 271 -2.63 -11.78 -1.93
C LEU A 271 -2.78 -10.26 -1.99
N TYR A 272 -1.71 -9.55 -2.33
CA TYR A 272 -1.71 -8.09 -2.54
C TYR A 272 -1.22 -7.77 -3.95
N PHE A 273 -1.93 -6.86 -4.62
CA PHE A 273 -1.71 -6.45 -6.01
C PHE A 273 -1.80 -4.92 -6.11
N PRO A 274 -1.35 -4.32 -7.21
CA PRO A 274 -0.51 -4.94 -8.22
C PRO A 274 0.97 -4.86 -7.86
N GLY A 275 1.71 -5.91 -8.20
CA GLY A 275 3.12 -5.76 -8.51
C GLY A 275 3.23 -5.29 -9.96
N ILE A 276 4.25 -4.48 -10.26
CA ILE A 276 4.44 -3.96 -11.62
C ILE A 276 5.33 -4.91 -12.39
N PHE A 277 4.82 -5.41 -13.51
CA PHE A 277 5.66 -6.09 -14.48
C PHE A 277 6.56 -5.04 -15.15
N GLN A 278 7.87 -5.10 -14.85
CA GLN A 278 8.89 -4.19 -15.41
C GLN A 278 9.42 -4.48 -16.85
N PRO A 279 8.83 -5.28 -17.77
CA PRO A 279 9.51 -5.50 -19.07
C PRO A 279 9.63 -4.25 -19.93
N PHE A 280 8.74 -3.27 -19.81
CA PHE A 280 8.71 -2.12 -20.71
C PHE A 280 9.56 -0.93 -20.25
N ILE A 281 9.98 -0.87 -18.98
CA ILE A 281 10.82 0.22 -18.47
C ILE A 281 12.31 -0.08 -18.73
N LYS A 282 12.71 -1.36 -18.74
CA LYS A 282 14.10 -1.77 -19.00
C LYS A 282 14.62 -1.48 -20.41
N TYR A 283 13.75 -1.07 -21.34
CA TYR A 283 14.11 -0.69 -22.71
C TYR A 283 14.01 0.82 -23.00
N MET A 284 13.73 1.64 -21.98
CA MET A 284 13.65 3.10 -22.13
C MET A 284 14.62 3.88 -21.21
N SER A 285 15.50 3.19 -20.49
CA SER A 285 16.67 3.75 -19.80
C SER A 285 17.95 3.56 -20.61
#